data_AF-A0A3C0FBY6-F1
#
_entry.id   AF-A0A3C0FBY6-F1
#
_cell.length_a   1.000
_cell.length_b   1.000
_cell.length_c   1.000
_cell.angle_alpha   90.00
_cell.angle_beta   90.00
_cell.angle_gamma   90.00
#
_symmetry.space_group_name_H-M   'P 1'
#
loop_
_entity.id
_entity.type
_entity.pdbx_description
1 polymer ?
#
loop_
_entity_poly.entity_id
_entity_poly.type
_entity_poly.pdbx_seq_one_letter_code
_entity_poly.pdbx_strand_id
1 'polypeptide(L)'
;LITCMEQPLGRVAGNAAEVQAAWEVLGGGGPPRLVEVCVALAAELVALGRDMARAAATDLVRERLRDGTARVQFSRWLRAQGADAAVADDPGRLPVAAREAPVIAPAAGFVHRVDARRVGMAAVALGAGRRRKGDPIDPGAAVILEVEVGSRVASGDLLARLRYSPGAEVAGALAAMGDALDIAAEPPVTLGPVLAVLP
;
A
#
# COMPACT_ATOMS: atom_id res chain seq x y z
N LEU A 1 11.10 16.49 -0.94
CA LEU A 1 10.91 15.29 -1.79
C LEU A 1 9.64 15.47 -2.62
N ILE A 2 9.71 15.22 -3.92
CA ILE A 2 8.54 15.06 -4.80
C ILE A 2 8.44 13.57 -5.10
N THR A 3 7.30 12.95 -4.79
CA THR A 3 7.07 11.51 -4.96
C THR A 3 5.96 11.25 -5.97
N CYS A 4 6.08 10.18 -6.74
CA CYS A 4 5.10 9.79 -7.76
C CYS A 4 3.90 9.07 -7.12
N MET A 5 2.68 9.50 -7.46
CA MET A 5 1.41 8.91 -7.02
C MET A 5 0.52 8.48 -8.20
N GLU A 6 1.09 8.27 -9.39
CA GLU A 6 0.34 7.80 -10.56
C GLU A 6 -0.27 6.41 -10.35
N GLN A 7 0.35 5.61 -9.49
CA GLN A 7 -0.17 4.33 -8.99
C GLN A 7 -0.07 4.26 -7.46
N PRO A 8 -0.88 3.41 -6.79
CA PRO A 8 -0.72 3.15 -5.37
C PRO A 8 0.73 2.81 -5.02
N LEU A 9 1.21 3.37 -3.90
CA LEU A 9 2.61 3.25 -3.51
C LEU A 9 2.97 1.82 -3.08
N GLY A 10 2.03 1.15 -2.42
CA GLY A 10 2.09 -0.27 -2.08
C GLY A 10 1.01 -1.07 -2.79
N ARG A 11 0.89 -2.35 -2.42
CA ARG A 11 -0.09 -3.28 -3.01
C ARG A 11 -1.49 -3.17 -2.43
N VAL A 12 -1.65 -2.46 -1.32
CA VAL A 12 -2.88 -2.51 -0.53
C VAL A 12 -3.41 -1.10 -0.35
N ALA A 13 -4.73 -0.94 -0.51
CA ALA A 13 -5.48 0.25 -0.13
C ALA A 13 -6.61 -0.17 0.84
N GLY A 14 -6.56 0.31 2.08
CA GLY A 14 -7.50 -0.07 3.14
C GLY A 14 -7.07 0.46 4.51
N ASN A 15 -7.45 -0.24 5.59
CA ASN A 15 -7.03 0.14 6.95
C ASN A 15 -6.18 -0.95 7.61
N ALA A 16 -6.79 -2.06 8.03
CA ALA A 16 -6.08 -3.15 8.69
C ALA A 16 -4.98 -3.74 7.80
N ALA A 17 -5.30 -3.91 6.52
CA ALA A 17 -4.38 -4.46 5.53
C ALA A 17 -3.19 -3.51 5.25
N GLU A 18 -3.35 -2.19 5.37
CA GLU A 18 -2.21 -1.25 5.29
C GLU A 18 -1.33 -1.29 6.53
N VAL A 19 -1.90 -1.51 7.73
CA VAL A 19 -1.10 -1.75 8.95
C VAL A 19 -0.27 -3.03 8.81
N GLN A 20 -0.83 -4.08 8.21
CA GLN A 20 -0.10 -5.31 7.90
C GLN A 20 1.02 -5.06 6.88
N ALA A 21 0.78 -4.26 5.84
CA ALA A 21 1.83 -3.88 4.89
C ALA A 21 2.95 -3.06 5.54
N ALA A 22 2.61 -2.12 6.44
CA ALA A 22 3.59 -1.37 7.22
C ALA A 22 4.42 -2.29 8.12
N TRP A 23 3.77 -3.28 8.76
CA TRP A 23 4.45 -4.30 9.57
C TRP A 23 5.46 -5.12 8.76
N GLU A 24 5.11 -5.49 7.53
CA GLU A 24 5.99 -6.20 6.60
C GLU A 24 7.24 -5.35 6.29
N VAL A 25 7.04 -4.08 5.90
CA VAL A 25 8.12 -3.12 5.61
C VAL A 25 9.06 -2.96 6.81
N LEU A 26 8.51 -2.78 8.01
CA LEU A 26 9.29 -2.56 9.22
C LEU A 26 10.14 -3.76 9.65
N GLY A 27 9.85 -4.97 9.13
CA GLY A 27 10.73 -6.14 9.28
C GLY A 27 11.61 -6.42 8.07
N GLY A 28 11.83 -5.43 7.21
CA GLY A 28 12.75 -5.52 6.08
C GLY A 28 12.15 -6.09 4.78
N GLY A 29 10.85 -6.36 4.75
CA GLY A 29 10.13 -6.82 3.55
C GLY A 29 9.35 -5.70 2.84
N GLY A 30 8.24 -6.08 2.20
CA GLY A 30 7.27 -5.15 1.62
C GLY A 30 7.55 -4.72 0.17
N PRO A 31 6.60 -4.00 -0.45
CA PRO A 31 6.72 -3.54 -1.84
C PRO A 31 7.90 -2.59 -2.02
N PRO A 32 8.80 -2.82 -3.00
CA PRO A 32 10.01 -2.02 -3.19
C PRO A 32 9.75 -0.51 -3.31
N ARG A 33 8.69 -0.12 -4.05
CA ARG A 33 8.31 1.29 -4.23
C ARG A 33 7.98 1.99 -2.91
N LEU A 34 7.24 1.30 -2.03
CA LEU A 34 6.89 1.80 -0.70
C LEU A 34 8.14 1.91 0.18
N VAL A 35 8.97 0.86 0.20
CA VAL A 35 10.23 0.85 0.96
C VAL A 35 11.13 2.00 0.53
N GLU A 36 11.27 2.25 -0.76
CA GLU A 36 12.12 3.32 -1.30
C GLU A 36 11.69 4.71 -0.80
N VAL A 37 10.39 5.03 -0.87
CA VAL A 37 9.86 6.32 -0.38
C VAL A 37 9.99 6.44 1.13
N CYS A 38 9.70 5.38 1.89
CA CYS A 38 9.86 5.37 3.34
C CYS A 38 11.33 5.60 3.75
N VAL A 39 12.28 4.93 3.08
CA VAL A 39 13.70 5.10 3.34
C VAL A 39 14.16 6.51 2.99
N ALA A 40 13.74 7.05 1.84
CA ALA A 40 14.09 8.41 1.43
C ALA A 40 13.59 9.44 2.46
N LEU A 41 12.33 9.38 2.86
CA LEU A 41 11.74 10.29 3.84
C LEU A 41 12.41 10.16 5.22
N ALA A 42 12.62 8.93 5.71
CA ALA A 42 13.24 8.71 7.01
C ALA A 42 14.71 9.17 7.03
N ALA A 43 15.45 8.98 5.92
CA ALA A 43 16.83 9.43 5.81
C ALA A 43 16.95 10.97 5.89
N GLU A 44 16.02 11.72 5.31
CA GLU A 44 15.98 13.19 5.46
C GLU A 44 15.81 13.59 6.94
N LEU A 45 14.85 12.97 7.62
CA LEU A 45 14.57 13.27 9.02
C LEU A 45 15.75 12.91 9.94
N VAL A 46 16.40 11.77 9.69
CA VAL A 46 17.58 11.34 10.46
C VAL A 46 18.78 12.23 10.18
N ALA A 47 19.02 12.60 8.93
CA ALA A 47 20.10 13.51 8.54
C ALA A 47 19.96 14.86 9.26
N LEU A 48 18.75 15.43 9.24
CA LEU A 48 18.44 16.69 9.92
C LEU A 48 18.53 16.58 11.44
N GLY A 49 17.91 15.55 12.02
CA GLY A 49 17.81 15.39 13.47
C GLY A 49 19.11 14.97 14.16
N ARG A 50 20.08 14.44 13.41
CA ARG A 50 21.38 13.98 13.92
C ARG A 50 22.58 14.75 13.36
N ASP A 51 22.33 15.79 12.57
CA ASP A 51 23.35 16.57 11.87
C ASP A 51 24.38 15.68 11.15
N MET A 52 23.87 14.79 10.29
CA MET A 52 24.70 13.81 9.58
C MET A 52 24.42 13.78 8.08
N ALA A 53 25.40 13.30 7.30
CA ALA A 53 25.25 13.17 5.86
C ALA A 53 24.09 12.25 5.47
N ARG A 54 23.29 12.66 4.47
CA ARG A 54 22.11 11.92 3.99
C ARG A 54 22.41 10.48 3.58
N ALA A 55 23.57 10.24 2.97
CA ALA A 55 23.99 8.89 2.58
C ALA A 55 24.15 7.98 3.81
N ALA A 56 24.85 8.46 4.85
CA ALA A 56 25.00 7.73 6.11
C ALA A 56 23.66 7.53 6.84
N ALA A 57 22.76 8.51 6.78
CA ALA A 57 21.41 8.38 7.31
C ALA A 57 20.59 7.31 6.57
N THR A 58 20.73 7.23 5.24
CA THR A 58 20.07 6.22 4.41
C THR A 58 20.55 4.81 4.76
N ASP A 59 21.86 4.62 4.91
CA ASP A 59 22.44 3.34 5.32
C ASP A 59 21.96 2.93 6.70
N LEU A 60 21.94 3.87 7.65
CA LEU A 60 21.42 3.63 9.00
C LEU A 60 19.94 3.22 8.98
N VAL A 61 19.08 3.91 8.23
CA VAL A 61 17.66 3.56 8.11
C VAL A 61 17.49 2.15 7.52
N ARG A 62 18.22 1.82 6.46
CA ARG A 62 18.18 0.48 5.84
C ARG A 62 18.65 -0.60 6.81
N GLU A 63 19.68 -0.32 7.60
CA GLU A 63 20.15 -1.22 8.66
C GLU A 63 19.05 -1.47 9.69
N ARG A 64 18.34 -0.43 10.17
CA ARG A 64 17.27 -0.58 11.17
C ARG A 64 16.04 -1.36 10.67
N LEU A 65 15.80 -1.36 9.36
CA LEU A 65 14.79 -2.23 8.75
C LEU A 65 15.27 -3.68 8.71
N ARG A 66 16.53 -3.91 8.34
CA ARG A 66 17.12 -5.26 8.21
C ARG A 66 17.35 -5.96 9.54
N ASP A 67 17.78 -5.23 10.57
CA ASP A 67 18.08 -5.78 11.89
C ASP A 67 16.82 -5.97 12.78
N GLY A 68 15.65 -5.56 12.28
CA GLY A 68 14.36 -5.68 12.97
C GLY A 68 14.09 -4.62 14.05
N THR A 69 15.04 -3.71 14.31
CA THR A 69 14.88 -2.63 15.31
C THR A 69 13.66 -1.77 15.03
N ALA A 70 13.38 -1.48 13.75
CA ALA A 70 12.23 -0.68 13.35
C ALA A 70 10.90 -1.33 13.76
N ARG A 71 10.75 -2.64 13.54
CA ARG A 71 9.56 -3.41 13.96
C ARG A 71 9.41 -3.43 15.48
N VAL A 72 10.48 -3.68 16.22
CA VAL A 72 10.45 -3.68 17.70
C VAL A 72 9.99 -2.31 18.23
N GLN A 73 10.52 -1.23 17.67
CA GLN A 73 10.15 0.12 18.08
C GLN A 73 8.69 0.45 17.73
N PHE A 74 8.19 -0.04 16.60
CA PHE A 74 6.78 0.09 16.23
C PHE A 74 5.86 -0.64 17.20
N SER A 75 6.16 -1.90 17.56
CA SER A 75 5.39 -2.64 18.56
C SER A 75 5.40 -1.98 19.94
N ARG A 76 6.52 -1.38 20.33
CA ARG A 76 6.62 -0.57 21.56
C ARG A 76 5.72 0.67 21.48
N TRP A 77 5.73 1.37 20.34
CA TRP A 77 4.90 2.55 20.11
C TRP A 77 3.40 2.22 20.13
N LEU A 78 2.98 1.10 19.53
CA LEU A 78 1.60 0.65 19.57
C LEU A 78 1.13 0.37 21.01
N ARG A 79 1.91 -0.38 21.80
CA ARG A 79 1.59 -0.65 23.22
C ARG A 79 1.51 0.62 24.06
N ALA A 80 2.40 1.58 23.81
CA ALA A 80 2.39 2.85 24.52
C ALA A 80 1.10 3.66 24.29
N GLN A 81 0.37 3.38 23.20
CA GLN A 81 -0.94 3.97 22.90
C GLN A 81 -2.12 3.09 23.33
N GLY A 82 -1.86 1.99 24.06
CA GLY A 82 -2.90 1.10 24.58
C GLY A 82 -3.36 0.02 23.61
N ALA A 83 -2.62 -0.26 22.53
CA ALA A 83 -2.91 -1.41 21.68
C ALA A 83 -2.77 -2.73 22.46
N ASP A 84 -3.66 -3.68 22.18
CA ASP A 84 -3.52 -5.05 22.67
C ASP A 84 -2.15 -5.62 22.30
N ALA A 85 -1.47 -6.23 23.27
CA ALA A 85 -0.09 -6.68 23.10
C ALA A 85 0.05 -7.69 21.96
N ALA A 86 -0.96 -8.54 21.76
CA ALA A 86 -0.89 -9.58 20.74
C ALA A 86 -1.19 -9.04 19.34
N VAL A 87 -1.97 -7.96 19.20
CA VAL A 87 -2.09 -7.22 17.93
C VAL A 87 -0.83 -6.40 17.64
N ALA A 88 -0.20 -5.84 18.68
CA ALA A 88 1.02 -5.03 18.53
C ALA A 88 2.24 -5.83 18.05
N ASP A 89 2.26 -7.14 18.32
CA ASP A 89 3.31 -8.06 17.85
C ASP A 89 2.88 -8.89 16.63
N ASP A 90 1.58 -8.97 16.36
CA ASP A 90 1.04 -9.67 15.20
C ASP A 90 -0.19 -8.93 14.64
N PRO A 91 0.02 -7.94 13.75
CA PRO A 91 -1.06 -7.26 13.05
C PRO A 91 -1.89 -8.17 12.13
N GLY A 92 -1.48 -9.43 11.91
CA GLY A 92 -2.31 -10.45 11.27
C GLY A 92 -3.62 -10.73 12.01
N ARG A 93 -3.69 -10.36 13.29
CA ARG A 93 -4.89 -10.45 14.13
C ARG A 93 -5.90 -9.32 13.94
N LEU A 94 -5.57 -8.30 13.13
CA LEU A 94 -6.50 -7.24 12.80
C LEU A 94 -7.70 -7.77 12.00
N PRO A 95 -8.86 -7.08 12.04
CA PRO A 95 -10.03 -7.50 11.28
C PRO A 95 -9.74 -7.65 9.78
N VAL A 96 -10.27 -8.73 9.19
CA VAL A 96 -10.23 -8.98 7.74
C VAL A 96 -11.66 -9.24 7.30
N ALA A 97 -12.11 -8.53 6.27
CA ALA A 97 -13.45 -8.75 5.75
C ALA A 97 -13.55 -10.12 5.05
N ALA A 98 -14.64 -10.84 5.29
CA ALA A 98 -14.73 -12.27 4.99
C ALA A 98 -15.00 -12.61 3.52
N ARG A 99 -15.42 -11.65 2.69
CA ARG A 99 -15.74 -11.89 1.27
C ARG A 99 -14.71 -11.25 0.37
N GLU A 100 -14.44 -11.91 -0.75
CA GLU A 100 -13.55 -11.41 -1.80
C GLU A 100 -14.25 -11.42 -3.15
N ALA A 101 -14.02 -10.39 -3.96
CA ALA A 101 -14.39 -10.34 -5.36
C ALA A 101 -13.14 -10.12 -6.22
N PRO A 102 -12.89 -10.94 -7.26
CA PRO A 102 -11.71 -10.79 -8.10
C PRO A 102 -11.91 -9.72 -9.19
N VAL A 103 -10.83 -9.02 -9.52
CA VAL A 103 -10.70 -8.20 -10.73
C VAL A 103 -9.79 -8.96 -11.68
N ILE A 104 -10.31 -9.33 -12.85
CA ILE A 104 -9.64 -10.23 -13.79
C ILE A 104 -9.20 -9.47 -15.04
N ALA A 105 -8.03 -9.83 -15.57
CA ALA A 105 -7.50 -9.28 -16.80
C ALA A 105 -8.37 -9.69 -18.00
N PRO A 106 -8.98 -8.74 -18.74
CA PRO A 106 -9.83 -9.06 -19.89
C PRO A 106 -9.02 -9.54 -21.11
N ALA A 107 -7.72 -9.25 -21.16
CA ALA A 107 -6.84 -9.59 -22.27
C ALA A 107 -5.39 -9.69 -21.77
N ALA A 108 -4.53 -10.30 -22.59
CA ALA A 108 -3.09 -10.33 -22.34
C ALA A 108 -2.42 -9.00 -22.73
N GLY A 109 -1.33 -8.65 -22.05
CA GLY A 109 -0.56 -7.44 -22.32
C GLY A 109 0.31 -7.03 -21.13
N PHE A 110 0.54 -5.72 -21.02
CA PHE A 110 1.22 -5.08 -19.91
C PHE A 110 0.28 -4.10 -19.22
N VAL A 111 0.30 -4.10 -17.88
CA VAL A 111 -0.41 -3.10 -17.08
C VAL A 111 0.23 -1.74 -17.32
N HIS A 112 -0.46 -0.90 -18.08
CA HIS A 112 0.05 0.39 -18.51
C HIS A 112 -0.30 1.52 -17.53
N ARG A 113 -1.40 1.36 -16.78
CA ARG A 113 -1.85 2.33 -15.78
C ARG A 113 -2.57 1.61 -14.64
N VAL A 114 -2.37 2.12 -13.42
CA VAL A 114 -3.14 1.76 -12.23
C VAL A 114 -3.55 3.05 -11.53
N ASP A 115 -4.75 3.55 -11.80
CA ASP A 115 -5.24 4.84 -11.27
C ASP A 115 -5.41 4.81 -9.75
N ALA A 116 -4.48 5.44 -9.03
CA ALA A 116 -4.48 5.46 -7.57
C ALA A 116 -5.77 6.07 -6.99
N ARG A 117 -6.36 7.09 -7.64
CA ARG A 117 -7.59 7.73 -7.17
C ARG A 117 -8.76 6.78 -7.31
N ARG A 118 -8.90 6.09 -8.45
CA ARG A 118 -9.97 5.12 -8.66
C ARG A 118 -9.84 3.91 -7.73
N VAL A 119 -8.62 3.43 -7.48
CA VAL A 119 -8.36 2.40 -6.47
C VAL A 119 -8.83 2.85 -5.08
N GLY A 120 -8.50 4.09 -4.68
CA GLY A 120 -8.98 4.66 -3.42
C GLY A 120 -10.51 4.78 -3.35
N MET A 121 -11.15 5.20 -4.45
CA MET A 121 -12.61 5.26 -4.54
C MET A 121 -13.26 3.88 -4.45
N ALA A 122 -12.65 2.84 -5.05
CA ALA A 122 -13.09 1.47 -4.90
C ALA A 122 -12.98 1.02 -3.44
N ALA A 123 -11.88 1.32 -2.74
CA ALA A 123 -11.75 1.04 -1.31
C ALA A 123 -12.84 1.71 -0.47
N VAL A 124 -13.17 2.98 -0.74
CA VAL A 124 -14.29 3.69 -0.10
C VAL A 124 -15.63 3.02 -0.39
N ALA A 125 -15.87 2.58 -1.62
CA ALA A 125 -17.10 1.86 -1.99
C ALA A 125 -17.25 0.51 -1.25
N LEU A 126 -16.13 -0.15 -0.94
CA LEU A 126 -16.08 -1.38 -0.16
C LEU A 126 -16.26 -1.17 1.36
N GLY A 127 -16.18 0.08 1.84
CA GLY A 127 -16.35 0.45 3.25
C GLY A 127 -15.06 0.83 3.98
N ALA A 128 -13.90 0.83 3.31
CA ALA A 128 -12.60 1.20 3.91
C ALA A 128 -12.42 2.72 4.10
N GLY A 129 -13.44 3.50 3.81
CA GLY A 129 -13.41 4.95 3.94
C GLY A 129 -14.80 5.55 4.04
N ARG A 130 -14.84 6.86 4.27
CA ARG A 130 -16.07 7.59 4.50
C ARG A 130 -16.52 8.30 3.24
N ARG A 131 -17.82 8.25 2.92
CA ARG A 131 -18.41 9.13 1.89
C ARG A 131 -18.74 10.49 2.46
N ARG A 132 -19.17 10.52 3.72
CA ARG A 132 -19.50 11.72 4.48
C ARG A 132 -18.90 11.63 5.88
N LYS A 133 -18.68 12.78 6.50
CA LYS A 133 -18.19 12.86 7.88
C LYS A 133 -19.16 12.11 8.80
N GLY A 134 -18.63 11.18 9.61
CA GLY A 134 -19.41 10.39 10.56
C GLY A 134 -19.79 9.00 10.08
N ASP A 135 -19.63 8.68 8.79
CA ASP A 135 -19.90 7.33 8.29
C ASP A 135 -19.00 6.29 9.00
N PRO A 136 -19.54 5.10 9.31
CA PRO A 136 -18.74 4.00 9.83
C PRO A 136 -17.72 3.55 8.78
N ILE A 137 -16.61 3.00 9.26
CA ILE A 137 -15.57 2.36 8.42
C ILE A 137 -15.58 0.88 8.77
N ASP A 138 -15.45 0.03 7.75
CA ASP A 138 -15.05 -1.36 7.89
C ASP A 138 -13.52 -1.46 7.77
N PRO A 139 -12.78 -1.65 8.88
CA PRO A 139 -11.32 -1.69 8.83
C PRO A 139 -10.77 -2.91 8.08
N GLY A 140 -11.59 -3.96 7.92
CA GLY A 140 -11.22 -5.19 7.22
C GLY A 140 -11.44 -5.14 5.71
N ALA A 141 -12.16 -4.12 5.21
CA ALA A 141 -12.34 -3.89 3.78
C ALA A 141 -11.05 -3.35 3.16
N ALA A 142 -10.72 -3.81 1.95
CA ALA A 142 -9.51 -3.41 1.25
C ALA A 142 -9.57 -3.71 -0.25
N VAL A 143 -8.79 -2.97 -1.03
CA VAL A 143 -8.34 -3.36 -2.37
C VAL A 143 -6.92 -3.89 -2.26
N ILE A 144 -6.67 -5.07 -2.81
CA ILE A 144 -5.34 -5.70 -2.84
C ILE A 144 -4.95 -5.89 -4.30
N LEU A 145 -3.96 -5.16 -4.75
CA LEU A 145 -3.38 -5.25 -6.08
C LEU A 145 -2.38 -6.42 -6.14
N GLU A 146 -2.54 -7.26 -7.15
CA GLU A 146 -1.62 -8.36 -7.46
C GLU A 146 -0.60 -7.95 -8.53
N VAL A 147 -0.82 -6.79 -9.16
CA VAL A 147 -0.03 -6.23 -10.24
C VAL A 147 0.38 -4.80 -9.93
N GLU A 148 1.46 -4.36 -10.58
CA GLU A 148 1.91 -2.98 -10.64
C GLU A 148 2.07 -2.53 -12.10
N VAL A 149 2.19 -1.22 -12.34
CA VAL A 149 2.49 -0.70 -13.69
C VAL A 149 3.78 -1.35 -14.22
N GLY A 150 3.72 -1.89 -15.43
CA GLY A 150 4.79 -2.66 -16.06
C GLY A 150 4.65 -4.19 -15.92
N SER A 151 3.75 -4.67 -15.06
CA SER A 151 3.47 -6.11 -14.94
C SER A 151 2.95 -6.69 -16.25
N ARG A 152 3.50 -7.83 -16.68
CA ARG A 152 2.95 -8.59 -17.80
C ARG A 152 1.83 -9.50 -17.30
N VAL A 153 0.71 -9.54 -18.01
CA VAL A 153 -0.48 -10.31 -17.66
C VAL A 153 -1.00 -11.08 -18.87
N ALA A 154 -1.63 -12.22 -18.64
CA ALA A 154 -2.43 -12.97 -19.59
C ALA A 154 -3.93 -12.69 -19.39
N SER A 155 -4.74 -13.01 -20.41
CA SER A 155 -6.20 -13.00 -20.26
C SER A 155 -6.61 -14.00 -19.18
N GLY A 156 -7.43 -13.57 -18.22
CA GLY A 156 -7.86 -14.40 -17.10
C GLY A 156 -6.99 -14.28 -15.84
N ASP A 157 -5.86 -13.58 -15.89
CA ASP A 157 -5.02 -13.36 -14.70
C ASP A 157 -5.72 -12.47 -13.66
N LEU A 158 -5.41 -12.70 -12.38
CA LEU A 158 -5.91 -11.89 -11.28
C LEU A 158 -5.13 -10.56 -11.20
N LEU A 159 -5.84 -9.44 -11.34
CA LEU A 159 -5.25 -8.10 -11.22
C LEU A 159 -5.37 -7.56 -9.79
N ALA A 160 -6.51 -7.80 -9.14
CA ALA A 160 -6.76 -7.34 -7.78
C ALA A 160 -7.83 -8.19 -7.08
N ARG A 161 -7.82 -8.16 -5.74
CA ARG A 161 -8.88 -8.68 -4.88
C ARG A 161 -9.56 -7.55 -4.13
N LEU A 162 -10.88 -7.55 -4.12
CA LEU A 162 -11.70 -6.63 -3.33
C LEU A 162 -12.20 -7.37 -2.10
N ARG A 163 -11.69 -7.04 -0.92
CA ARG A 163 -12.16 -7.55 0.38
C ARG A 163 -13.28 -6.67 0.90
N TYR A 164 -14.40 -7.29 1.31
CA TYR A 164 -15.57 -6.55 1.77
C TYR A 164 -16.47 -7.35 2.73
N SER A 165 -17.23 -6.61 3.54
CA SER A 165 -18.27 -7.15 4.41
C SER A 165 -19.67 -7.04 3.75
N PRO A 166 -20.67 -7.80 4.23
CA PRO A 166 -22.04 -7.67 3.74
C PRO A 166 -22.54 -6.22 3.78
N GLY A 167 -23.19 -5.78 2.69
CA GLY A 167 -23.70 -4.40 2.55
C GLY A 167 -22.78 -3.44 1.79
N ALA A 168 -21.56 -3.85 1.43
CA ALA A 168 -20.66 -3.06 0.60
C ALA A 168 -21.18 -2.86 -0.85
N GLU A 169 -20.81 -1.75 -1.49
CA GLU A 169 -21.20 -1.43 -2.87
C GLU A 169 -20.22 -2.09 -3.87
N VAL A 170 -20.20 -3.43 -3.89
CA VAL A 170 -19.21 -4.22 -4.65
C VAL A 170 -19.27 -3.96 -6.15
N ALA A 171 -20.47 -3.80 -6.72
CA ALA A 171 -20.63 -3.52 -8.15
C ALA A 171 -19.98 -2.18 -8.54
N GLY A 172 -20.17 -1.13 -7.73
CA GLY A 172 -19.52 0.17 -7.94
C GLY A 172 -18.00 0.08 -7.79
N ALA A 173 -17.50 -0.70 -6.82
CA ALA A 173 -16.08 -0.94 -6.65
C ALA A 173 -15.45 -1.69 -7.84
N LEU A 174 -16.11 -2.74 -8.34
CA LEU A 174 -15.65 -3.49 -9.53
C LEU A 174 -15.63 -2.60 -10.78
N ALA A 175 -16.65 -1.76 -10.98
CA ALA A 175 -16.68 -0.80 -12.08
C ALA A 175 -15.52 0.20 -11.98
N ALA A 176 -15.30 0.78 -10.79
CA ALA A 176 -14.18 1.69 -10.56
C ALA A 176 -12.82 1.03 -10.81
N MET A 177 -12.67 -0.26 -10.49
CA MET A 177 -11.45 -1.01 -10.73
C MET A 177 -11.23 -1.36 -12.20
N GLY A 178 -12.26 -1.75 -12.94
CA GLY A 178 -12.15 -1.96 -14.39
C GLY A 178 -11.69 -0.69 -15.12
N ASP A 179 -12.10 0.46 -14.60
CA ASP A 179 -11.70 1.80 -15.03
C ASP A 179 -10.31 2.24 -14.53
N ALA A 180 -9.80 1.60 -13.48
CA ALA A 180 -8.52 1.97 -12.86
C ALA A 180 -7.33 1.33 -13.58
N LEU A 181 -7.52 0.17 -14.21
CA LEU A 181 -6.45 -0.62 -14.82
C LEU A 181 -6.56 -0.58 -16.34
N ASP A 182 -5.50 -0.10 -16.99
CA ASP A 182 -5.37 -0.16 -18.45
C ASP A 182 -4.32 -1.20 -18.83
N ILE A 183 -4.64 -2.07 -19.79
CA ILE A 183 -3.72 -3.08 -20.34
C ILE A 183 -3.44 -2.72 -21.80
N ALA A 184 -2.16 -2.68 -22.17
CA ALA A 184 -1.70 -2.40 -23.52
C ALA A 184 -0.78 -3.52 -24.06
N ALA A 185 -0.59 -3.58 -25.37
CA ALA A 185 0.26 -4.60 -26.00
C ALA A 185 1.76 -4.38 -25.71
N GLU A 186 2.18 -3.12 -25.54
CA GLU A 186 3.56 -2.72 -25.30
C GLU A 186 3.78 -2.32 -23.83
N PRO A 187 5.00 -2.51 -23.29
CA PRO A 187 5.31 -2.12 -21.92
C PRO A 187 5.31 -0.58 -21.75
N PRO A 188 4.79 -0.05 -20.64
CA PRO A 188 4.85 1.38 -20.34
C PRO A 188 6.28 1.83 -19.98
N VAL A 189 6.52 3.14 -20.09
CA VAL A 189 7.64 3.78 -19.37
C VAL A 189 7.25 3.92 -17.91
N THR A 190 8.09 3.42 -17.00
CA THR A 190 7.82 3.49 -15.56
C THR A 190 8.61 4.61 -14.90
N LEU A 191 7.94 5.37 -14.02
CA LEU A 191 8.59 6.34 -13.16
C LEU A 191 8.97 5.71 -11.82
N GLY A 192 10.17 6.05 -11.34
CA GLY A 192 10.58 5.77 -9.95
C GLY A 192 9.63 6.44 -8.94
N PRO A 193 9.50 5.93 -7.71
CA PRO A 193 8.57 6.46 -6.74
C PRO A 193 9.05 7.79 -6.12
N VAL A 194 10.36 8.09 -6.17
CA VAL A 194 10.94 9.40 -5.81
C VAL A 194 11.37 10.13 -7.08
N LEU A 195 10.74 11.28 -7.37
CA LEU A 195 10.99 12.05 -8.60
C LEU A 195 12.05 13.13 -8.41
N ALA A 196 12.10 13.77 -7.25
CA ALA A 196 13.07 14.80 -6.95
C ALA A 196 13.31 14.96 -5.44
N VAL A 197 14.52 15.36 -5.08
CA VAL A 197 14.86 15.89 -3.75
C VAL A 197 15.07 17.39 -3.91
N LEU A 198 14.21 18.19 -3.28
CA LEU A 198 14.33 19.64 -3.29
C LEU A 198 15.34 20.06 -2.19
N PRO A 199 16.07 21.17 -2.39
CA PRO A 199 17.01 21.71 -1.40
C PRO A 199 16.32 22.17 -0.12
#